data_AF-A0A1J3E702-F1
#
_entry.id   AF-A0A1J3E702-F1
#
_cell.length_a   1.000
_cell.length_b   1.000
_cell.length_c   1.000
_cell.angle_alpha   90.00
_cell.angle_beta   90.00
_cell.angle_gamma   90.00
#
_symmetry.space_group_name_H-M   'P 1'
#
loop_
_entity.id
_entity.type
_entity.pdbx_description
1 polymer ?
#
loop_
_entity_poly.entity_id
_entity_poly.type
_entity_poly.pdbx_seq_one_letter_code
_entity_poly.pdbx_strand_id
1 'polypeptide(L)'
;DCYLNNDKWYQVICNSSSGNNPVPFLPGINKEVVNISLPDHSSSPFGLIRIKNPVTSLGCSNGEELSFALNVRGSPFFLTSNNTLVAVGCNNKALLTDIKPQIGGCENTCLVGSSQRRDGDSH
;
A
#
# COMPACT_ATOMS: atom_id res chain seq x y z
N ASP A 1 -15.88 30.16 -8.87
CA ASP A 1 -16.51 28.88 -8.49
C ASP A 1 -15.51 27.75 -8.48
N CYS A 2 -15.09 27.34 -7.28
CA CYS A 2 -14.27 26.16 -7.09
C CYS A 2 -15.22 24.98 -6.85
N TYR A 3 -15.44 24.15 -7.88
CA TYR A 3 -16.31 22.98 -7.84
C TYR A 3 -15.72 21.90 -6.92
N LEU A 4 -16.08 21.94 -5.63
CA LEU A 4 -15.73 20.90 -4.65
C LEU A 4 -16.93 20.47 -3.80
N ASN A 5 -18.15 20.89 -4.16
CA ASN A 5 -19.31 20.70 -3.29
C ASN A 5 -20.11 19.40 -3.52
N ASN A 6 -19.92 18.69 -4.64
CA ASN A 6 -20.67 17.46 -4.93
C ASN A 6 -19.82 16.18 -5.07
N ASP A 7 -18.49 16.28 -5.22
CA ASP A 7 -17.62 15.12 -5.37
C ASP A 7 -17.03 14.69 -4.02
N LYS A 8 -17.80 13.86 -3.30
CA LYS A 8 -17.39 13.22 -2.04
C LYS A 8 -16.17 12.31 -2.20
N TRP A 9 -15.72 12.04 -3.43
CA TRP A 9 -14.54 11.24 -3.74
C TRP A 9 -13.26 11.75 -3.07
N TYR A 10 -13.12 13.07 -2.94
CA TYR A 10 -11.92 13.70 -2.38
C TYR A 10 -12.06 14.11 -0.92
N GLN A 11 -13.19 13.81 -0.28
CA GLN A 11 -13.44 14.16 1.11
C GLN A 11 -12.55 13.32 2.03
N VAL A 12 -11.68 13.97 2.80
CA VAL A 12 -10.91 13.31 3.86
C VAL A 12 -11.58 13.60 5.20
N ILE A 13 -11.85 12.55 5.95
CA ILE A 13 -12.41 12.62 7.31
C ILE A 13 -11.28 12.34 8.29
N CYS A 14 -11.10 13.24 9.25
CA CYS A 14 -10.23 13.06 10.40
C CYS A 14 -11.11 13.07 11.65
N ASN A 15 -11.32 11.92 12.29
CA ASN A 15 -12.11 11.88 13.51
C ASN A 15 -11.24 12.21 14.73
N SER A 16 -11.46 13.38 15.33
CA SER A 16 -10.75 13.82 16.54
C SER A 16 -11.07 12.97 17.78
N SER A 17 -12.10 12.13 17.74
CA SER A 17 -12.43 11.19 18.82
C SER A 17 -11.43 10.03 18.95
N SER A 18 -10.53 9.84 17.98
CA SER A 18 -9.53 8.77 17.94
C SER A 18 -8.28 9.03 18.82
N GLY A 19 -8.26 10.12 19.59
CA GLY A 19 -7.12 10.55 20.40
C GLY A 19 -6.32 11.70 19.77
N ASN A 20 -5.12 11.97 20.30
CA ASN A 20 -4.31 13.14 19.89
C ASN A 20 -3.78 13.10 18.45
N ASN A 21 -3.83 11.93 17.78
CA ASN A 21 -3.35 11.74 16.42
C ASN A 21 -4.47 11.13 15.55
N PRO A 22 -5.41 11.95 15.06
CA PRO A 22 -6.49 11.45 14.20
C PRO A 22 -5.90 10.87 12.91
N VAL A 23 -6.33 9.66 12.56
CA VAL A 23 -5.91 8.99 11.31
C VAL A 23 -6.77 9.53 10.17
N PRO A 24 -6.19 10.16 9.14
CA PRO A 24 -6.95 10.63 7.99
C PRO A 24 -7.53 9.46 7.20
N PHE A 25 -8.81 9.54 6.86
CA PHE A 25 -9.53 8.49 6.18
C PHE A 25 -10.24 9.04 4.94
N LEU A 26 -10.16 8.32 3.82
CA LEU A 26 -10.78 8.66 2.55
C LEU A 26 -11.97 7.72 2.29
N PRO A 27 -13.22 8.13 2.58
CA PRO A 27 -14.38 7.26 2.46
C PRO A 27 -14.65 6.81 1.04
N GLY A 28 -14.33 7.63 0.04
CA GLY A 28 -14.56 7.31 -1.37
C GLY A 28 -14.00 5.95 -1.77
N ILE A 29 -12.78 5.62 -1.33
CA ILE A 29 -12.16 4.32 -1.62
C ILE A 29 -12.04 3.43 -0.39
N ASN A 30 -12.62 3.84 0.74
CA ASN A 30 -12.59 3.12 2.02
C ASN A 30 -11.14 2.81 2.49
N LYS A 31 -10.26 3.82 2.51
CA LYS A 31 -8.84 3.65 2.90
C LYS A 31 -8.32 4.73 3.84
N GLU A 32 -7.38 4.30 4.69
CA GLU A 32 -6.54 5.20 5.46
C GLU A 32 -5.53 5.92 4.57
N VAL A 33 -5.39 7.22 4.77
CA VAL A 33 -4.45 8.08 4.07
C VAL A 33 -3.23 8.31 4.94
N VAL A 34 -2.05 8.05 4.37
CA VAL A 34 -0.75 8.22 4.99
C VAL A 34 -0.17 9.60 4.69
N ASN A 35 -0.35 10.06 3.45
CA ASN A 35 0.22 11.31 2.98
C ASN A 35 -0.61 11.85 1.82
N ILE A 36 -0.71 13.18 1.74
CA ILE A 36 -1.30 13.91 0.62
C ILE A 36 -0.26 14.90 0.11
N SER A 37 0.06 14.83 -1.17
CA SER A 37 0.90 15.82 -1.84
C SER A 37 0.05 16.54 -2.89
N LEU A 38 0.01 17.86 -2.79
CA LEU A 38 -0.73 18.69 -3.74
C LEU A 38 0.02 18.76 -5.08
N PRO A 39 -0.69 18.95 -6.21
CA PRO A 39 -0.04 19.20 -7.48
C PRO A 39 0.88 20.42 -7.36
N ASP A 40 2.06 20.31 -7.95
CA ASP A 40 2.98 21.43 -8.12
C ASP A 40 3.46 21.45 -9.57
N HIS A 41 3.64 22.66 -10.10
CA HIS A 41 4.07 22.92 -11.47
C HIS A 41 5.43 22.29 -11.80
N SER A 42 6.21 21.88 -10.79
CA SER A 42 7.54 21.30 -10.95
C SER A 42 7.59 19.77 -11.00
N SER A 43 6.59 19.05 -10.47
CA SER A 43 6.73 17.62 -10.16
C SER A 43 5.63 16.72 -10.74
N SER A 44 4.37 17.12 -10.66
CA SER A 44 3.24 16.34 -11.17
C SER A 44 2.02 17.25 -11.35
N PRO A 45 1.34 17.20 -12.51
CA PRO A 45 0.08 17.93 -12.69
C PRO A 45 -1.06 17.35 -11.83
N PHE A 46 -0.86 16.17 -11.23
CA PHE A 46 -1.83 15.48 -10.38
C PHE A 46 -1.44 15.56 -8.91
N GLY A 47 -2.46 15.65 -8.04
CA GLY A 47 -2.29 15.46 -6.61
C GLY A 47 -2.09 13.98 -6.29
N LEU A 48 -1.21 13.68 -5.34
CA LEU A 48 -0.87 12.32 -4.94
C LEU A 48 -1.46 12.01 -3.57
N ILE A 49 -2.09 10.84 -3.46
CA ILE A 49 -2.57 10.31 -2.19
C ILE A 49 -1.86 8.98 -1.95
N ARG A 50 -1.15 8.89 -0.83
CA ARG A 50 -0.53 7.64 -0.38
C ARG A 50 -1.44 6.98 0.63
N ILE A 51 -1.84 5.73 0.37
CA ILE A 51 -2.72 4.94 1.23
C ILE A 51 -2.02 3.72 1.80
N LYS A 52 -2.55 3.17 2.89
CA LYS A 52 -2.25 1.80 3.32
C LYS A 52 -3.25 0.86 2.69
N ASN A 53 -2.77 -0.15 1.98
CA ASN A 53 -3.59 -1.26 1.53
C ASN A 53 -2.99 -2.57 2.03
N PRO A 54 -3.65 -3.28 2.97
CA PRO A 54 -3.20 -4.61 3.35
C PRO A 54 -3.31 -5.52 2.13
N VAL A 55 -2.23 -6.23 1.84
CA VAL A 55 -2.19 -7.30 0.83
C VAL A 55 -1.92 -8.58 1.60
N THR A 56 -2.97 -9.35 1.93
CA THR A 56 -2.81 -10.66 2.55
C THR A 56 -2.45 -11.68 1.47
N SER A 57 -1.46 -12.54 1.75
CA SER A 57 -1.20 -13.69 0.89
C SER A 57 -2.18 -14.80 1.22
N LEU A 58 -2.80 -15.38 0.18
CA LEU A 58 -3.45 -16.68 0.32
C LEU A 58 -2.34 -17.72 0.54
N GLY A 59 -2.32 -18.36 1.70
CA GLY A 59 -1.47 -19.54 1.95
C GLY A 59 -0.87 -19.68 3.34
N CYS A 60 -0.91 -18.66 4.20
CA CYS A 60 -0.24 -18.72 5.50
C CYS A 60 -1.08 -19.25 6.67
N SER A 61 -2.41 -19.43 6.54
CA SER A 61 -3.26 -20.18 7.48
C SER A 61 -4.69 -20.34 6.96
N ASN A 62 -5.35 -21.44 7.33
CA ASN A 62 -6.70 -21.84 6.93
C ASN A 62 -7.81 -20.92 7.49
N GLY A 63 -7.85 -19.65 7.12
CA GLY A 63 -8.99 -18.80 7.49
C GLY A 63 -8.80 -17.29 7.44
N GLU A 64 -7.88 -16.76 6.65
CA GLU A 64 -7.68 -15.30 6.61
C GLU A 64 -8.41 -14.67 5.42
N GLU A 65 -9.20 -13.65 5.76
CA GLU A 65 -10.08 -12.89 4.88
C GLU A 65 -9.31 -12.31 3.69
N LEU A 66 -9.90 -12.44 2.50
CA LEU A 66 -9.42 -11.84 1.26
C LEU A 66 -9.20 -10.34 1.51
N SER A 67 -7.96 -9.88 1.57
CA SER A 67 -7.75 -8.44 1.44
C SER A 67 -8.13 -8.07 0.02
N PHE A 68 -9.23 -7.33 -0.11
CA PHE A 68 -9.74 -6.92 -1.40
C PHE A 68 -8.62 -6.21 -2.17
N ALA A 69 -8.25 -6.77 -3.33
CA ALA A 69 -7.42 -6.09 -4.29
C ALA A 69 -7.95 -4.66 -4.46
N LEU A 70 -7.06 -3.67 -4.32
CA LEU A 70 -7.44 -2.27 -4.36
C LEU A 70 -8.15 -1.99 -5.69
N ASN A 71 -9.46 -1.72 -5.62
CA ASN A 71 -10.28 -1.47 -6.80
C ASN A 71 -10.64 0.02 -6.85
N VAL A 72 -9.97 0.75 -7.74
CA VAL A 72 -10.24 2.17 -8.01
C VAL A 72 -11.01 2.37 -9.31
N ARG A 73 -11.51 1.29 -9.95
CA ARG A 73 -12.26 1.38 -11.20
C ARG A 73 -13.56 2.17 -11.00
N GLY A 74 -13.82 3.14 -11.89
CA GLY A 74 -14.98 4.02 -11.80
C GLY A 74 -14.84 5.17 -10.80
N SER A 75 -13.73 5.21 -10.04
CA SER A 75 -13.33 6.38 -9.25
C SER A 75 -12.46 7.32 -10.08
N PRO A 76 -12.25 8.58 -9.66
CA PRO A 76 -11.32 9.49 -10.32
C PRO A 76 -9.84 9.20 -10.00
N PHE A 77 -9.55 8.14 -9.23
CA PHE A 77 -8.20 7.76 -8.85
C PHE A 77 -7.61 6.75 -9.84
N PHE A 78 -6.30 6.90 -10.09
CA PHE A 78 -5.49 5.92 -10.80
C PHE A 78 -4.24 5.61 -9.99
N LEU A 79 -3.69 4.41 -10.17
CA LEU A 79 -2.44 4.02 -9.52
C LEU A 79 -1.26 4.62 -10.28
N THR A 80 -0.34 5.25 -9.54
CA THR A 80 0.92 5.75 -10.11
C THR A 80 1.97 4.63 -10.15
N SER A 81 3.12 4.86 -10.78
CA SER A 81 4.22 3.89 -10.81
C SER A 81 4.94 3.72 -9.46
N ASN A 82 4.77 4.64 -8.53
CA ASN A 82 5.59 4.73 -7.31
C ASN A 82 4.92 4.02 -6.12
N ASN A 83 4.68 2.72 -6.25
CA ASN A 83 4.13 1.89 -5.17
C ASN A 83 5.24 1.13 -4.43
N THR A 84 5.09 0.96 -3.12
CA THR A 84 6.00 0.15 -2.30
C THR A 84 5.24 -1.05 -1.76
N LEU A 85 5.71 -2.26 -2.09
CA LEU A 85 5.23 -3.50 -1.50
C LEU A 85 6.25 -3.96 -0.46
N VAL A 86 5.77 -4.27 0.75
CA VAL A 86 6.61 -4.77 1.85
C VAL A 86 6.03 -6.09 2.34
N ALA A 87 6.87 -7.13 2.36
CA ALA A 87 6.54 -8.42 2.96
C ALA A 87 7.54 -8.71 4.09
N VAL A 88 7.04 -9.05 5.27
CA VAL A 88 7.85 -9.30 6.48
C VAL A 88 7.62 -10.72 6.96
N GLY A 89 8.70 -11.43 7.30
CA GLY A 89 8.68 -12.83 7.73
C GLY A 89 9.76 -13.65 7.03
N CYS A 90 9.71 -14.97 7.20
CA CYS A 90 10.72 -15.89 6.69
C CYS A 90 10.18 -16.82 5.60
N ASN A 91 10.99 -17.10 4.58
CA ASN A 91 10.61 -17.93 3.45
C ASN A 91 9.36 -17.40 2.73
N ASN A 92 9.28 -16.07 2.61
CA ASN A 92 8.19 -15.35 1.97
C ASN A 92 8.48 -15.12 0.50
N LYS A 93 7.44 -15.24 -0.32
CA LYS A 93 7.44 -14.83 -1.71
C LYS A 93 6.32 -13.82 -1.95
N ALA A 94 6.70 -12.64 -2.44
CA ALA A 94 5.79 -11.58 -2.83
C ALA A 94 5.81 -11.44 -4.35
N LEU A 95 4.64 -11.48 -4.98
CA LEU A 95 4.49 -11.35 -6.43
C LEU A 95 3.51 -10.22 -6.75
N LEU A 96 3.92 -9.32 -7.64
CA LEU A 96 3.05 -8.35 -8.27
C LEU A 96 2.53 -8.95 -9.58
N THR A 97 1.27 -9.37 -9.57
CA THR A 97 0.57 -9.92 -10.73
C THR A 97 -0.19 -8.82 -11.48
N ASP A 98 -0.79 -9.18 -12.62
CA ASP A 98 -1.69 -8.31 -13.40
C ASP A 98 -1.06 -7.06 -14.04
N ILE A 99 0.27 -6.97 -14.04
CA ILE A 99 1.06 -5.94 -14.75
C ILE A 99 1.58 -6.42 -16.12
N LYS A 100 0.70 -7.07 -16.90
CA LYS A 100 1.07 -7.72 -18.18
C LYS A 100 1.79 -6.76 -19.15
N PRO A 101 2.84 -7.25 -19.86
CA PRO A 101 3.33 -8.64 -19.88
C PRO A 101 4.32 -8.97 -18.75
N GLN A 102 4.62 -8.00 -17.88
CA GLN A 102 5.67 -8.11 -16.87
C GLN A 102 5.11 -8.76 -15.61
N ILE A 103 5.99 -9.39 -14.84
CA ILE A 103 5.71 -9.91 -13.50
C ILE A 103 6.94 -9.53 -12.67
N GLY A 104 6.72 -8.88 -11.53
CA GLY A 104 7.79 -8.47 -10.61
C GLY A 104 7.54 -9.07 -9.23
N GLY A 105 8.59 -9.32 -8.45
CA GLY A 105 8.44 -9.91 -7.12
C GLY A 105 9.72 -9.92 -6.31
N CYS A 106 9.56 -10.29 -5.04
CA CYS A 106 10.65 -10.47 -4.09
C CYS A 106 10.50 -11.84 -3.43
N GLU A 107 11.61 -12.52 -3.18
CA GLU A 107 11.65 -13.74 -2.39
C GLU A 107 12.69 -13.55 -1.29
N ASN A 108 12.34 -13.93 -0.07
CA ASN A 108 13.29 -13.96 1.03
C ASN A 108 13.39 -15.39 1.56
N THR A 109 14.61 -15.79 1.94
CA THR A 109 14.90 -17.06 2.59
C THR A 109 15.64 -16.76 3.87
N CYS A 110 15.29 -17.43 4.96
CA CYS A 110 16.12 -17.38 6.16
C CYS A 110 16.48 -18.77 6.64
N LEU A 111 17.70 -18.86 7.17
CA LEU A 111 18.23 -20.06 7.75
C LEU A 111 17.55 -20.27 9.10
N VAL A 112 16.91 -21.42 9.29
CA VAL A 112 16.56 -21.87 10.64
C VAL A 112 17.88 -22.11 11.35
N GLY A 113 18.18 -21.30 12.37
CA GLY A 113 19.44 -21.41 13.08
C GLY A 113 19.58 -22.77 13.75
N SER A 114 20.21 -23.73 13.10
CA SER A 114 21.07 -24.65 13.84
C SER A 114 22.28 -23.82 14.24
N SER A 115 22.46 -23.62 15.54
CA SER A 115 23.64 -22.99 16.13
C SER A 115 24.92 -23.49 15.45
N GLN A 116 25.49 -22.72 14.54
CA GLN A 116 26.85 -22.91 14.07
C GLN A 116 27.60 -21.58 14.15
N ARG A 117 28.62 -21.62 15.01
CA ARG A 117 29.66 -20.63 15.16
C ARG A 117 30.50 -20.61 13.89
N ARG A 118 30.93 -19.41 13.49
CA ARG A 118 32.10 -19.10 12.64
C ARG A 118 31.97 -19.56 11.17
N ASP A 119 32.44 -18.86 10.15
CA ASP A 119 33.38 -17.74 10.01
C ASP A 119 32.90 -16.82 8.87
N GLY A 120 33.35 -15.57 8.88
CA GLY A 120 32.98 -14.59 7.85
C GLY A 120 33.57 -14.91 6.47
N ASP A 121 32.95 -14.32 5.45
CA ASP A 121 33.69 -13.92 4.26
C ASP A 121 33.06 -12.67 3.65
N SER A 122 33.93 -11.73 3.27
CA SER A 122 33.61 -10.45 2.64
C SER A 122 33.94 -10.56 1.17
N HIS A 123 33.08 -10.03 0.30
CA HIS A 123 33.47 -9.51 -1.02
C HIS A 123 32.68 -8.24 -1.30
#